data_AF-A0A382CRR1-F1
#
_entry.id   AF-A0A382CRR1-F1
#
_cell.length_a   1.000
_cell.length_b   1.000
_cell.length_c   1.000
_cell.angle_alpha   90.00
_cell.angle_beta   90.00
_cell.angle_gamma   90.00
#
_symmetry.space_group_name_H-M   'P 1'
#
loop_
_entity.id
_entity.type
_entity.pdbx_description
1 polymer ?
#
loop_
_entity_poly.entity_id
_entity_poly.type
_entity_poly.pdbx_seq_one_letter_code
_entity_poly.pdbx_strand_id
1 'polypeptide(L)'
;MTNDGEGKCPFSGESQHSLGSTPNKRWWPNQLNLSILHQHDKKSNPMDEDFDYSVEFEKLDYTALKKDLYDLMTDSQDWWPADYGHYGPFFIRMTWHAAGTYRIGDGRGGGGTGAQRFAPLNSWPDNGNLDK
;
A
#
# COMPACT_ATOMS: atom_id res chain seq x y z
N MET A 1 2.64 -1.95 -31.36
CA MET A 1 3.64 -3.00 -31.17
C MET A 1 3.50 -3.48 -29.75
N THR A 2 2.86 -4.62 -29.53
CA THR A 2 2.78 -5.23 -28.20
C THR A 2 4.14 -5.82 -27.88
N ASN A 3 4.84 -5.22 -26.91
CA ASN A 3 6.14 -5.69 -26.47
C ASN A 3 5.93 -7.04 -25.77
N ASP A 4 6.21 -8.15 -26.45
CA ASP A 4 5.98 -9.52 -25.94
C ASP A 4 6.80 -9.89 -24.68
N GLY A 5 7.59 -8.97 -24.13
CA GLY A 5 8.41 -9.11 -22.93
C GLY A 5 8.02 -8.23 -21.73
N GLU A 6 7.07 -7.30 -21.84
CA GLU A 6 6.70 -6.44 -20.70
C GLU A 6 5.90 -7.24 -19.66
N GLY A 7 6.46 -7.38 -18.45
CA GLY A 7 5.78 -7.98 -17.29
C GLY A 7 5.91 -9.50 -17.11
N LYS A 8 6.77 -10.19 -17.89
CA LYS A 8 7.08 -11.62 -17.67
C LYS A 8 8.27 -11.79 -16.73
N CYS A 9 8.19 -12.75 -15.81
CA CYS A 9 9.36 -13.17 -15.03
C CYS A 9 10.40 -13.81 -15.98
N PRO A 10 11.68 -13.37 -15.97
CA PRO A 10 12.71 -13.92 -16.86
C PRO A 10 13.12 -15.36 -16.49
N PHE A 11 12.77 -15.81 -15.28
CA PHE A 11 12.95 -17.20 -14.85
C PHE A 11 11.69 -18.00 -15.20
N SER A 12 11.84 -18.90 -16.18
CA SER A 12 10.78 -19.81 -16.64
C SER A 12 10.95 -21.26 -16.14
N GLY A 13 11.96 -21.52 -15.32
CA GLY A 13 12.35 -22.86 -14.85
C GLY A 13 11.79 -23.21 -13.46
N GLU A 14 11.19 -24.40 -13.38
CA GLU A 14 10.83 -25.16 -12.16
C GLU A 14 10.08 -24.39 -11.06
N SER A 15 8.75 -24.48 -11.12
CA SER A 15 7.85 -24.52 -9.96
C SER A 15 8.14 -23.51 -8.85
N GLN A 16 7.76 -22.26 -9.05
CA GLN A 16 7.59 -21.30 -7.96
C GLN A 16 6.11 -20.86 -7.90
N HIS A 17 5.46 -21.27 -6.80
CA HIS A 17 4.06 -21.09 -6.38
C HIS A 17 3.05 -22.21 -6.71
N SER A 18 2.14 -22.44 -5.76
CA SER A 18 1.12 -23.50 -5.70
C SER A 18 0.05 -23.48 -6.80
N LEU A 19 0.23 -22.72 -7.89
CA LEU A 19 -0.71 -22.55 -9.00
C LEU A 19 0.03 -22.51 -10.35
N GLY A 20 0.81 -23.56 -10.63
CA GLY A 20 1.58 -23.74 -11.87
C GLY A 20 0.75 -23.96 -13.15
N SER A 21 -0.42 -23.32 -13.29
CA SER A 21 -1.26 -23.38 -14.48
C SER A 21 -1.35 -22.02 -15.16
N THR A 22 -1.46 -22.04 -16.49
CA THR A 22 -1.74 -20.83 -17.26
C THR A 22 -3.10 -20.28 -16.85
N PRO A 23 -3.19 -19.04 -16.31
CA PRO A 23 -4.47 -18.51 -15.83
C PRO A 23 -5.43 -18.29 -17.00
N ASN A 24 -6.74 -18.44 -16.77
CA ASN A 24 -7.79 -18.23 -17.78
C ASN A 24 -7.64 -16.89 -18.52
N LYS A 25 -7.25 -15.83 -17.81
CA LYS A 25 -7.01 -14.49 -18.39
C LYS A 25 -5.94 -14.49 -19.50
N ARG A 26 -4.99 -15.43 -19.50
CA ARG A 26 -4.00 -15.56 -20.57
C ARG A 26 -4.61 -16.13 -21.86
N TRP A 27 -5.59 -17.03 -21.75
CA TRP A 27 -6.31 -17.59 -22.89
C TRP A 27 -7.42 -16.67 -23.39
N TRP A 28 -8.14 -16.02 -22.47
CA TRP A 28 -9.25 -15.12 -22.75
C TRP A 28 -9.00 -13.74 -22.13
N PRO A 29 -8.13 -12.90 -22.72
CA PRO A 29 -7.72 -11.62 -22.12
C PRO A 29 -8.87 -10.61 -21.94
N ASN A 30 -9.92 -10.72 -22.75
CA ASN A 30 -11.09 -9.84 -22.72
C ASN A 30 -12.29 -10.45 -21.98
N GLN A 31 -12.11 -11.59 -21.29
CA GLN A 31 -13.18 -12.16 -20.46
C GLN A 31 -13.53 -11.21 -19.31
N LEU A 32 -14.81 -11.14 -18.96
CA LEU A 32 -15.30 -10.35 -17.82
C LEU A 32 -14.56 -10.75 -16.54
N ASN A 33 -13.96 -9.76 -15.88
CA ASN A 33 -13.22 -9.98 -14.65
C ASN A 33 -14.11 -9.80 -13.41
N LEU A 34 -14.44 -10.89 -12.73
CA LEU A 34 -15.22 -10.85 -11.48
C LEU A 34 -14.34 -10.67 -10.23
N SER A 35 -13.01 -10.60 -10.38
CA SER A 35 -12.08 -10.56 -9.24
C SER A 35 -12.27 -9.36 -8.31
N ILE A 36 -12.79 -8.27 -8.87
CA ILE A 36 -13.06 -7.01 -8.15
C ILE A 36 -14.18 -7.17 -7.12
N LEU A 37 -15.14 -8.08 -7.33
CA LEU A 37 -16.33 -8.21 -6.49
C LEU A 37 -16.06 -8.98 -5.18
N HIS A 38 -14.87 -9.56 -5.04
CA HIS A 38 -14.46 -10.32 -3.86
C HIS A 38 -13.09 -9.86 -3.34
N GLN A 39 -12.72 -8.60 -3.61
CA GLN A 39 -11.58 -7.96 -2.96
C GLN A 39 -11.92 -7.67 -1.49
N HIS A 40 -10.91 -7.71 -0.62
CA HIS A 40 -11.05 -7.39 0.81
C HIS A 40 -12.06 -8.27 1.56
N ASP A 41 -12.11 -9.56 1.24
CA ASP A 41 -12.92 -10.55 1.96
C ASP A 41 -12.44 -10.71 3.42
N LYS A 42 -13.38 -11.00 4.32
CA LYS A 42 -13.13 -11.27 5.75
C LYS A 42 -12.06 -12.35 5.97
N LYS A 43 -11.98 -13.36 5.09
CA LYS A 43 -10.98 -14.44 5.19
C LYS A 43 -9.53 -13.96 5.12
N SER A 44 -9.30 -12.81 4.50
CA SER A 44 -7.98 -12.19 4.38
C SER A 44 -7.69 -11.14 5.44
N ASN A 45 -8.70 -10.80 6.26
CA ASN A 45 -8.56 -9.83 7.34
C ASN A 45 -8.02 -10.55 8.58
N PRO A 46 -6.87 -10.12 9.15
CA PRO A 46 -6.32 -10.74 10.35
C PRO A 46 -7.01 -10.31 11.65
N MET A 47 -7.90 -9.31 11.60
CA MET A 47 -8.64 -8.85 12.79
C MET A 47 -9.75 -9.83 13.19
N ASP A 48 -10.12 -9.82 14.46
CA ASP A 48 -11.22 -10.64 14.99
C ASP A 48 -12.56 -10.29 14.31
N GLU A 49 -13.48 -11.25 14.28
CA GLU A 49 -14.77 -11.11 13.56
C GLU A 49 -15.65 -9.97 14.10
N ASP A 50 -15.49 -9.64 15.37
CA ASP A 50 -16.21 -8.60 16.11
C ASP A 50 -15.42 -7.30 16.26
N PHE A 51 -14.26 -7.18 15.61
CA PHE A 51 -13.43 -5.97 15.69
C PHE A 51 -14.13 -4.75 15.06
N ASP A 52 -14.26 -3.68 15.85
CA ASP A 52 -14.78 -2.37 15.41
C ASP A 52 -13.71 -1.28 15.56
N TYR A 53 -13.14 -0.86 14.42
CA TYR A 53 -12.10 0.17 14.39
C TYR A 53 -12.58 1.51 14.97
N SER A 54 -13.85 1.88 14.80
CA SER A 54 -14.36 3.16 15.31
C SER A 54 -14.38 3.18 16.83
N VAL A 55 -14.85 2.09 17.44
CA VAL A 55 -14.89 1.92 18.90
C VAL A 55 -13.48 1.84 19.48
N GLU A 56 -12.56 1.13 18.84
CA GLU A 56 -11.17 1.05 19.31
C GLU A 56 -10.42 2.37 19.15
N PHE A 57 -10.68 3.12 18.08
CA PHE A 57 -10.07 4.43 17.87
C PHE A 57 -10.55 5.46 18.90
N GLU A 58 -11.82 5.41 19.31
CA GLU A 58 -12.36 6.29 20.35
C GLU A 58 -11.72 6.07 21.73
N LYS A 59 -11.21 4.87 22.01
CA LYS A 59 -10.50 4.53 23.25
C LYS A 59 -9.05 5.00 23.25
N LEU A 60 -8.49 5.33 22.10
CA LEU A 60 -7.09 5.69 21.94
C LEU A 60 -6.76 6.98 22.68
N ASP A 61 -5.64 7.01 23.41
CA ASP A 61 -5.09 8.25 23.92
C ASP A 61 -4.51 9.07 22.76
N TYR A 62 -5.38 9.87 22.16
CA TYR A 62 -5.06 10.72 21.02
C TYR A 62 -4.00 11.79 21.34
N THR A 63 -3.90 12.21 22.60
CA THR A 63 -2.90 13.21 23.01
C THR A 63 -1.53 12.58 23.14
N ALA A 64 -1.45 11.40 23.78
CA ALA A 64 -0.21 10.63 23.86
C ALA A 64 0.31 10.27 22.46
N LEU A 65 -0.56 9.76 21.56
CA LEU A 65 -0.16 9.43 20.19
C LEU A 65 0.49 10.62 19.48
N LYS A 66 -0.14 11.80 19.53
CA LYS A 66 0.43 13.00 18.89
C LYS A 66 1.77 13.39 19.51
N LYS A 67 1.90 13.27 20.83
CA LYS A 67 3.16 13.56 21.53
C LYS A 67 4.26 12.61 21.03
N ASP A 68 3.97 11.32 20.97
CA ASP A 68 4.95 10.31 20.50
C ASP A 68 5.36 10.57 19.05
N LEU A 69 4.44 11.02 18.19
CA LEU A 69 4.76 11.43 16.82
C LEU A 69 5.65 12.68 16.75
N TYR A 70 5.47 13.66 17.65
CA TYR A 70 6.37 14.82 17.71
C TYR A 70 7.76 14.43 18.18
N ASP A 71 7.86 13.55 19.17
CA ASP A 71 9.15 13.06 19.67
C ASP A 71 9.89 12.28 18.56
N LEU A 72 9.18 11.39 17.86
CA LEU A 72 9.70 10.62 16.72
C LEU A 72 10.26 11.52 15.61
N MET A 73 9.64 12.68 15.36
CA MET A 73 10.13 13.59 14.31
C MET A 73 11.58 14.04 14.53
N THR A 74 12.09 14.02 15.76
CA THR A 74 13.48 14.39 16.07
C THR A 74 14.35 13.22 16.54
N ASP A 75 13.79 12.02 16.63
CA ASP A 75 14.49 10.80 17.04
C ASP A 75 15.14 10.11 15.83
N SER A 76 16.22 10.70 15.33
CA SER A 76 16.92 10.23 14.13
C SER A 76 17.46 8.81 14.26
N GLN A 77 17.19 7.98 13.27
CA GLN A 77 17.63 6.58 13.19
C GLN A 77 18.85 6.42 12.28
N ASP A 78 19.85 5.64 12.69
CA ASP A 78 21.12 5.49 11.95
C ASP A 78 20.94 4.88 10.55
N TRP A 79 19.92 4.03 10.36
CA TRP A 79 19.63 3.36 9.09
C TRP A 79 18.86 4.25 8.10
N TRP A 80 18.28 5.36 8.57
CA TRP A 80 17.67 6.39 7.74
C TRP A 80 17.74 7.76 8.44
N PRO A 81 18.92 8.42 8.46
CA PRO A 81 19.11 9.62 9.26
C PRO A 81 18.17 10.76 8.87
N ALA A 82 17.68 11.50 9.86
CA ALA A 82 16.78 12.62 9.62
C ALA A 82 17.51 13.82 9.00
N ASP A 83 17.03 14.32 7.87
CA ASP A 83 17.52 15.55 7.27
C ASP A 83 17.37 16.71 8.26
N TYR A 84 18.45 17.46 8.49
CA TYR A 84 18.49 18.55 9.48
C TYR A 84 18.12 18.14 10.91
N GLY A 85 18.20 16.84 11.22
CA GLY A 85 17.78 16.30 12.51
C GLY A 85 16.27 16.25 12.71
N HIS A 86 15.46 16.34 11.64
CA HIS A 86 14.01 16.36 11.76
C HIS A 86 13.26 15.70 10.57
N TYR A 87 12.48 14.64 10.81
CA TYR A 87 11.70 13.91 9.78
C TYR A 87 10.45 14.64 9.25
N GLY A 88 10.07 15.77 9.85
CA GLY A 88 8.89 16.56 9.47
C GLY A 88 8.69 16.73 7.95
N PRO A 89 9.67 17.24 7.18
CA PRO A 89 9.54 17.37 5.73
C PRO A 89 9.26 16.03 5.02
N PHE A 90 9.88 14.94 5.49
CA PHE A 90 9.66 13.59 4.97
C PHE A 90 8.23 13.10 5.24
N PHE A 91 7.73 13.25 6.48
CA PHE A 91 6.36 12.85 6.83
C PHE A 91 5.28 13.69 6.12
N ILE A 92 5.55 14.97 5.86
CA ILE A 92 4.67 15.81 5.03
C ILE A 92 4.59 15.25 3.61
N ARG A 93 5.74 14.93 2.98
CA ARG A 93 5.76 14.31 1.65
C ARG A 93 5.00 12.98 1.66
N MET A 94 5.25 12.10 2.63
CA MET A 94 4.56 10.81 2.74
C MET A 94 3.04 10.99 2.73
N THR A 95 2.53 11.87 3.59
CA THR A 95 1.09 12.13 3.73
C THR A 95 0.50 12.78 2.46
N TRP A 96 1.23 13.71 1.85
CA TRP A 96 0.86 14.30 0.57
C TRP A 96 0.73 13.25 -0.54
N HIS A 97 1.71 12.36 -0.68
CA HIS A 97 1.68 11.29 -1.70
C HIS A 97 0.56 10.27 -1.43
N ALA A 98 0.29 9.95 -0.16
CA ALA A 98 -0.82 9.07 0.20
C ALA A 98 -2.16 9.63 -0.28
N ALA A 99 -2.43 10.91 0.02
CA ALA A 99 -3.67 11.59 -0.36
C ALA A 99 -3.73 11.97 -1.86
N GLY A 100 -2.59 12.26 -2.47
CA GLY A 100 -2.48 12.83 -3.82
C GLY A 100 -2.89 11.91 -4.96
N THR A 101 -3.11 10.61 -4.70
CA THR A 101 -3.60 9.66 -5.72
C THR A 101 -5.10 9.80 -6.02
N TYR A 102 -5.82 10.63 -5.27
CA TYR A 102 -7.27 10.83 -5.40
C TYR A 102 -7.67 11.41 -6.76
N ARG A 103 -8.79 10.92 -7.32
CA ARG A 103 -9.37 11.40 -8.58
C ARG A 103 -10.86 11.64 -8.43
N ILE A 104 -11.32 12.84 -8.82
CA ILE A 104 -12.74 13.24 -8.73
C ILE A 104 -13.66 12.46 -9.68
N GLY A 105 -13.14 11.89 -10.76
CA GLY A 105 -13.95 11.27 -11.81
C GLY A 105 -14.60 9.94 -11.41
N ASP A 106 -13.96 9.18 -10.54
CA ASP A 106 -14.46 7.89 -10.05
C ASP A 106 -14.34 7.73 -8.51
N GLY A 107 -13.84 8.76 -7.82
CA GLY A 107 -13.65 8.77 -6.37
C GLY A 107 -12.56 7.83 -5.85
N ARG A 108 -11.78 7.18 -6.73
CA ARG A 108 -10.73 6.25 -6.32
C ARG A 108 -9.43 6.97 -5.98
N GLY A 109 -8.54 6.24 -5.30
CA GLY A 109 -7.28 6.76 -4.77
C GLY A 109 -7.50 7.50 -3.44
N GLY A 110 -6.52 8.29 -3.04
CA GLY A 110 -6.49 8.99 -1.77
C GLY A 110 -5.95 8.14 -0.62
N GLY A 111 -5.91 8.74 0.57
CA GLY A 111 -5.32 8.13 1.77
C GLY A 111 -6.26 7.22 2.58
N GLY A 112 -7.55 7.16 2.23
CA GLY A 112 -8.57 6.54 3.08
C GLY A 112 -8.46 5.03 3.29
N THR A 113 -7.72 4.32 2.43
CA THR A 113 -7.53 2.85 2.52
C THR A 113 -6.11 2.45 2.94
N GLY A 114 -5.21 3.43 3.13
CA GLY A 114 -3.80 3.15 3.40
C GLY A 114 -3.10 2.37 2.28
N ALA A 115 -3.58 2.47 1.02
CA ALA A 115 -3.09 1.67 -0.09
C ALA A 115 -1.61 1.94 -0.46
N GLN A 116 -1.01 3.04 0.01
CA GLN A 116 0.40 3.37 -0.20
C GLN A 116 1.34 2.26 0.29
N ARG A 117 0.94 1.45 1.29
CA ARG A 117 1.72 0.31 1.81
C ARG A 117 1.70 -0.93 0.91
N PHE A 118 0.86 -0.96 -0.13
CA PHE A 118 0.70 -2.10 -1.01
C PHE A 118 1.11 -1.78 -2.45
N ALA A 119 1.33 -2.83 -3.25
CA ALA A 119 1.50 -2.68 -4.68
C ALA A 119 0.22 -2.12 -5.33
N PRO A 120 0.32 -1.30 -6.38
CA PRO A 120 1.58 -0.86 -7.00
C PRO A 120 2.19 0.39 -6.33
N LEU A 121 1.45 1.06 -5.44
CA LEU A 121 1.81 2.38 -4.93
C LEU A 121 3.12 2.39 -4.12
N ASN A 122 3.39 1.33 -3.35
CA ASN A 122 4.63 1.19 -2.58
C ASN A 122 5.90 1.11 -3.44
N SER A 123 5.77 0.94 -4.77
CA SER A 123 6.89 0.82 -5.71
C SER A 123 6.78 1.81 -6.87
N TRP A 124 5.86 2.77 -6.80
CA TRP A 124 5.82 3.85 -7.77
C TRP A 124 7.11 4.68 -7.67
N PRO A 125 7.71 5.08 -8.81
CA PRO A 125 8.94 5.88 -8.78
C PRO A 125 8.82 7.15 -7.94
N ASP A 126 7.65 7.79 -7.99
CA ASP A 126 7.37 9.04 -7.25
C ASP A 126 7.26 8.82 -5.72
N ASN A 127 7.01 7.58 -5.29
CA ASN A 127 7.01 7.16 -3.88
C ASN A 127 8.37 6.64 -3.42
N GLY A 128 9.44 6.87 -4.19
CA GLY A 128 10.80 6.48 -3.82
C GLY A 128 11.16 6.92 -2.40
N ASN A 129 11.74 5.99 -1.65
CA ASN A 129 12.13 6.10 -0.24
C ASN A 129 10.98 6.31 0.76
N LEU A 130 9.72 6.33 0.36
CA LEU A 130 8.59 6.36 1.30
C LEU A 130 8.35 4.99 1.97
N ASP A 131 9.16 3.99 1.64
CA ASP A 131 9.24 2.69 2.32
C ASP A 131 10.07 2.73 3.62
N LYS A 132 10.85 3.79 3.82
CA LYS A 132 11.68 4.03 5.02
C LYS A 132 10.84 4.64 6.13
#